data_AF-A0A951VVT0-F1
#
_entry.id   AF-A0A951VVT0-F1
#
_cell.length_a   1.000
_cell.length_b   1.000
_cell.length_c   1.000
_cell.angle_alpha   90.00
_cell.angle_beta   90.00
_cell.angle_gamma   90.00
#
_symmetry.space_group_name_H-M   'P 1'
#
loop_
_entity.id
_entity.type
_entity.pdbx_description
1 polymer ?
#
loop_
_entity_poly.entity_id
_entity_poly.type
_entity_poly.pdbx_seq_one_letter_code
_entity_poly.pdbx_strand_id
1 'polypeptide(L)'
;MDTVILKDLADRATFDGVVVFGVAMKYFHGSYLIQIELDDLNHPLGAVTLEQCERFSKSFIEVINAAIDSFFENGELPEDLTIDNYSLEVSSAGAEREIRIPDEFERFRGRALKIRYRTNDETIRVEHGIFDSLEEGLVKFIGFKPKSQKKVKPNPFQLELSNIVKINLYLDV
;
A
#
# COMPACT_ATOMS: atom_id res chain seq x y z
N MET A 1 14.91 12.09 -0.25
CA MET A 1 13.94 13.15 -0.55
C MET A 1 12.76 12.88 0.36
N ASP A 2 12.36 13.85 1.17
CA ASP A 2 11.46 13.60 2.29
C ASP A 2 10.03 13.35 1.77
N THR A 3 9.59 12.10 1.80
CA THR A 3 8.27 11.69 1.29
C THR A 3 7.13 12.22 2.14
N VAL A 4 7.43 12.77 3.32
CA VAL A 4 6.43 13.26 4.29
C VAL A 4 5.60 14.42 3.73
N ILE A 5 6.21 15.46 3.16
CA ILE A 5 5.45 16.60 2.62
C ILE A 5 4.62 16.19 1.42
N LEU A 6 5.19 15.39 0.52
CA LEU A 6 4.46 14.89 -0.63
C LEU A 6 3.24 14.08 -0.20
N LYS A 7 3.39 13.26 0.84
CA LYS A 7 2.31 12.52 1.46
C LYS A 7 1.25 13.47 2.03
N ASP A 8 1.65 14.48 2.78
CA ASP A 8 0.72 15.46 3.38
C ASP A 8 -0.06 16.26 2.32
N LEU A 9 0.60 16.63 1.22
CA LEU A 9 -0.05 17.27 0.08
C LEU A 9 -1.03 16.32 -0.60
N ALA A 10 -0.62 15.06 -0.82
CA ALA A 10 -1.48 14.04 -1.39
C ALA A 10 -2.70 13.75 -0.51
N ASP A 11 -2.53 13.71 0.82
CA ASP A 11 -3.62 13.48 1.77
C ASP A 11 -4.68 14.60 1.72
N ARG A 12 -4.30 15.85 1.39
CA ARG A 12 -5.27 16.96 1.19
C ARG A 12 -6.17 16.79 -0.03
N ALA A 13 -5.78 15.97 -0.99
CA ALA A 13 -6.54 15.68 -2.21
C ALA A 13 -7.44 14.42 -2.08
N THR A 14 -7.41 13.77 -0.91
CA THR A 14 -8.26 12.60 -0.63
C THR A 14 -9.74 12.99 -0.51
N PHE A 15 -10.61 11.98 -0.62
CA PHE A 15 -12.05 12.13 -0.48
C PHE A 15 -12.64 10.83 0.07
N ASP A 16 -13.91 10.87 0.48
CA ASP A 16 -14.57 9.81 1.25
C ASP A 16 -14.24 8.38 0.78
N GLY A 17 -13.56 7.65 1.67
CA GLY A 17 -13.19 6.25 1.48
C GLY A 17 -11.92 5.99 0.68
N VAL A 18 -11.33 6.99 0.01
CA VAL A 18 -10.10 6.84 -0.77
C VAL A 18 -8.95 7.52 -0.06
N VAL A 19 -7.92 6.76 0.31
CA VAL A 19 -6.75 7.26 1.03
C VAL A 19 -5.48 7.07 0.23
N VAL A 20 -4.45 7.87 0.53
CA VAL A 20 -3.12 7.67 -0.05
C VAL A 20 -2.41 6.55 0.69
N PHE A 21 -2.11 5.48 -0.03
CA PHE A 21 -1.37 4.34 0.47
C PHE A 21 0.15 4.58 0.39
N GLY A 22 0.61 5.12 -0.73
CA GLY A 22 2.03 5.32 -1.01
C GLY A 22 2.28 6.55 -1.87
N VAL A 23 3.43 7.17 -1.67
CA VAL A 23 3.91 8.27 -2.51
C VAL A 23 5.37 8.05 -2.83
N ALA A 24 5.76 8.39 -4.05
CA ALA A 24 7.15 8.45 -4.46
C ALA A 24 7.36 9.63 -5.40
N MET A 25 8.54 10.24 -5.31
CA MET A 25 8.99 11.22 -6.29
C MET A 25 10.36 10.82 -6.79
N LYS A 26 10.48 10.74 -8.11
CA LYS A 26 11.71 10.34 -8.80
C LYS A 26 12.09 11.43 -9.77
N TYR A 27 13.36 11.81 -9.77
CA TYR A 27 13.88 12.73 -10.77
C TYR A 27 14.51 11.93 -11.92
N PHE A 28 14.12 12.20 -13.16
CA PHE A 28 14.62 11.52 -14.34
C PHE A 28 14.64 12.48 -15.55
N HIS A 29 15.81 12.65 -16.17
CA HIS A 29 15.97 13.42 -17.41
C HIS A 29 15.41 14.85 -17.37
N GLY A 30 15.59 15.59 -16.27
CA GLY A 30 15.12 16.99 -16.20
C GLY A 30 13.66 17.15 -15.79
N SER A 31 12.99 16.06 -15.42
CA SER A 31 11.60 16.09 -14.97
C SER A 31 11.39 15.18 -13.76
N TYR A 32 10.39 15.51 -12.95
CA TYR A 32 9.94 14.74 -11.81
C TYR A 32 8.80 13.79 -12.20
N LEU A 33 8.88 12.53 -11.80
CA LEU A 33 7.74 11.62 -11.79
C LEU A 33 7.22 11.53 -10.35
N ILE A 34 6.00 12.01 -10.14
CA ILE A 34 5.26 11.86 -8.89
C ILE A 34 4.34 10.66 -9.05
N GLN A 35 4.51 9.65 -8.21
CA GLN A 35 3.70 8.44 -8.19
C GLN A 35 2.88 8.41 -6.90
N ILE A 36 1.57 8.25 -7.04
CA ILE A 36 0.63 8.18 -5.92
C ILE A 36 -0.15 6.87 -6.04
N GLU A 37 -0.05 6.06 -5.00
CA GLU A 37 -0.82 4.83 -4.85
C GLU A 37 -1.99 5.12 -3.92
N LEU A 38 -3.21 4.89 -4.40
CA LEU A 38 -4.45 5.06 -3.65
C LEU A 38 -4.99 3.71 -3.16
N ASP A 39 -5.77 3.76 -2.09
CA ASP A 39 -6.43 2.60 -1.51
C ASP A 39 -7.88 2.96 -1.13
N ASP A 40 -8.83 2.20 -1.66
CA ASP A 40 -10.25 2.36 -1.34
C ASP A 40 -10.62 1.51 -0.11
N LEU A 41 -10.88 2.18 1.01
CA LEU A 41 -11.27 1.57 2.28
C LEU A 41 -12.62 0.85 2.21
N ASN A 42 -13.49 1.25 1.28
CA ASN A 42 -14.78 0.61 1.06
C ASN A 42 -14.68 -0.58 0.09
N HIS A 43 -13.60 -0.67 -0.69
CA HIS A 43 -13.38 -1.81 -1.57
C HIS A 43 -12.71 -2.97 -0.81
N PRO A 44 -13.24 -4.22 -0.90
CA PRO A 44 -12.71 -5.38 -0.16
C PRO A 44 -11.25 -5.75 -0.43
N LEU A 45 -10.68 -5.25 -1.53
CA LEU A 45 -9.29 -5.47 -1.93
C LEU A 45 -8.47 -4.17 -1.96
N GLY A 46 -9.05 -3.05 -1.53
CA GLY A 46 -8.38 -1.75 -1.62
C GLY A 46 -8.34 -1.12 -3.02
N ALA A 47 -8.90 -1.78 -4.03
CA ALA A 47 -8.84 -1.30 -5.41
C ALA A 47 -9.62 -0.01 -5.61
N VAL A 48 -8.97 0.97 -6.24
CA VAL A 48 -9.62 2.18 -6.75
C VAL A 48 -10.00 2.05 -8.23
N THR A 49 -11.04 2.75 -8.65
CA THR A 49 -11.48 2.86 -10.05
C THR A 49 -10.72 3.95 -10.80
N LEU A 50 -10.82 3.95 -12.14
CA LEU A 50 -10.23 5.00 -12.97
C LEU A 50 -10.83 6.37 -12.66
N GLU A 51 -12.13 6.44 -12.38
CA GLU A 51 -12.82 7.69 -12.01
C GLU A 51 -12.31 8.23 -10.66
N GLN A 52 -12.02 7.36 -9.70
CA GLN A 52 -11.41 7.75 -8.43
C GLN A 52 -9.99 8.28 -8.64
N CYS A 53 -9.18 7.62 -9.48
CA CYS A 53 -7.86 8.12 -9.85
C CYS A 53 -7.92 9.48 -10.56
N GLU A 54 -8.86 9.67 -11.50
CA GLU A 54 -9.02 10.94 -12.22
C GLU A 54 -9.45 12.07 -11.28
N ARG A 55 -10.43 11.80 -10.40
CA ARG A 55 -10.89 12.76 -9.39
C ARG A 55 -9.74 13.18 -8.48
N PHE A 56 -9.00 12.22 -7.96
CA PHE A 56 -7.83 12.48 -7.12
C PHE A 56 -6.78 13.29 -7.87
N SER A 57 -6.46 12.90 -9.12
CA SER A 57 -5.45 13.57 -9.94
C SER A 57 -5.76 15.05 -10.13
N LYS A 58 -7.01 15.40 -10.45
CA LYS A 58 -7.43 16.80 -10.61
C LYS A 58 -7.25 17.59 -9.32
N SER A 59 -7.70 17.04 -8.19
CA SER A 59 -7.56 17.72 -6.90
C SER A 59 -6.10 17.84 -6.46
N PHE A 60 -5.28 16.82 -6.69
CA PHE A 60 -3.88 16.84 -6.31
C PHE A 60 -3.06 17.82 -7.15
N ILE A 61 -3.35 17.95 -8.45
CA ILE A 61 -2.72 18.94 -9.32
C ILE A 61 -2.95 20.37 -8.78
N GLU A 62 -4.16 20.69 -8.35
CA GLU A 62 -4.46 22.01 -7.74
C GLU A 62 -3.64 22.23 -6.46
N VAL A 63 -3.56 21.20 -5.60
CA VAL A 63 -2.81 21.26 -4.34
C VAL A 63 -1.30 21.42 -4.56
N ILE A 64 -0.70 20.59 -5.42
CA ILE A 64 0.76 20.61 -5.66
C ILE A 64 1.19 21.87 -6.40
N ASN A 65 0.38 22.37 -7.35
CA ASN A 65 0.69 23.61 -8.06
C ASN A 65 0.64 24.81 -7.11
N ALA A 66 -0.37 24.91 -6.26
CA ALA A 66 -0.44 25.97 -5.24
C ALA A 66 0.76 25.90 -4.28
N ALA A 67 1.22 24.69 -3.96
CA ALA A 67 2.41 24.44 -3.15
C ALA A 67 3.71 24.89 -3.83
N ILE A 68 3.86 24.62 -5.14
CA ILE A 68 5.00 25.08 -5.95
C ILE A 68 5.00 26.60 -6.06
N ASP A 69 3.86 27.21 -6.42
CA ASP A 69 3.71 28.66 -6.61
C ASP A 69 3.98 29.45 -5.32
N SER A 70 3.57 28.89 -4.18
CA SER A 70 3.74 29.54 -2.88
C SER A 70 5.19 29.52 -2.39
N PHE A 71 6.15 28.96 -3.16
CA PHE A 71 7.57 28.82 -2.81
C PHE A 71 7.74 28.52 -1.33
N PHE A 72 7.36 27.31 -0.94
CA PHE A 72 7.38 26.82 0.45
C PHE A 72 8.50 27.45 1.28
N GLU A 73 8.13 28.23 2.29
CA GLU A 73 9.02 28.91 3.25
C GLU A 73 9.97 27.96 4.01
N ASN A 74 9.91 26.63 3.77
CA ASN A 74 10.61 25.60 4.53
C ASN A 74 11.50 24.65 3.71
N GLY A 75 11.60 24.77 2.37
CA GLY A 75 12.59 24.04 1.56
C GLY A 75 12.40 22.52 1.42
N GLU A 76 11.17 22.02 1.56
CA GLU A 76 10.90 20.58 1.69
C GLU A 76 10.49 19.90 0.35
N LEU A 77 10.12 20.69 -0.66
CA LEU A 77 10.04 20.24 -2.06
C LEU A 77 11.33 20.64 -2.81
N PRO A 78 11.72 19.93 -3.89
CA PRO A 78 12.89 20.30 -4.67
C PRO A 78 12.78 21.73 -5.22
N GLU A 79 13.84 22.53 -5.08
CA GLU A 79 13.86 23.93 -5.53
C GLU A 79 13.66 24.08 -7.05
N ASP A 80 14.08 23.07 -7.81
CA ASP A 80 13.94 23.01 -9.26
C ASP A 80 12.64 22.35 -9.71
N LEU A 81 11.74 21.94 -8.80
CA LEU A 81 10.40 21.48 -9.16
C LEU A 81 9.56 22.68 -9.60
N THR A 82 8.99 22.58 -10.79
CA THR A 82 8.11 23.58 -11.39
C THR A 82 6.83 22.92 -11.88
N ILE A 83 5.80 23.72 -12.14
CA ILE A 83 4.51 23.21 -12.65
C ILE A 83 4.67 22.52 -14.01
N ASP A 84 5.67 22.92 -14.80
CA ASP A 84 5.91 22.42 -16.15
C ASP A 84 6.88 21.23 -16.22
N ASN A 85 7.52 20.84 -15.10
CA ASN A 85 8.55 19.82 -15.10
C ASN A 85 8.24 18.57 -14.28
N TYR A 86 6.96 18.28 -14.01
CA TYR A 86 6.57 16.99 -13.46
C TYR A 86 5.52 16.26 -14.29
N SER A 87 5.48 14.94 -14.12
CA SER A 87 4.40 14.06 -14.56
C SER A 87 3.79 13.37 -13.35
N LEU A 88 2.48 13.18 -13.37
CA LEU A 88 1.73 12.55 -12.30
C LEU A 88 1.22 11.17 -12.75
N GLU A 89 1.52 10.15 -11.95
CA GLU A 89 0.94 8.81 -12.07
C GLU A 89 0.11 8.52 -10.82
N VAL A 90 -1.18 8.28 -11.00
CA VAL A 90 -2.09 7.89 -9.92
C VAL A 90 -2.61 6.49 -10.20
N SER A 91 -2.35 5.57 -9.30
CA SER A 91 -2.69 4.16 -9.45
C SER A 91 -3.34 3.61 -8.19
N SER A 92 -3.93 2.42 -8.31
CA SER A 92 -4.30 1.63 -7.16
C SER A 92 -3.06 1.01 -6.55
N ALA A 93 -2.95 1.03 -5.22
CA ALA A 93 -1.94 0.27 -4.47
C ALA A 93 -1.97 -1.23 -4.84
N GLY A 94 -3.13 -1.69 -5.34
CA GLY A 94 -3.30 -3.02 -5.91
C GLY A 94 -3.27 -4.12 -4.85
N ALA A 95 -3.43 -5.36 -5.29
CA ALA A 95 -3.45 -6.51 -4.38
C ALA A 95 -2.05 -6.97 -3.94
N GLU A 96 -0.99 -6.51 -4.61
CA GLU A 96 0.38 -6.80 -4.20
C GLU A 96 0.88 -5.88 -3.08
N ARG A 97 0.05 -4.91 -2.64
CA ARG A 97 0.39 -4.04 -1.52
C ARG A 97 0.58 -4.81 -0.23
N GLU A 98 1.45 -4.29 0.61
CA GLU A 98 1.67 -4.83 1.94
C GLU A 98 0.48 -4.51 2.86
N ILE A 99 0.06 -5.49 3.64
CA ILE A 99 -0.96 -5.33 4.68
C ILE A 99 -0.28 -4.68 5.88
N ARG A 100 -0.81 -3.53 6.32
CA ARG A 100 -0.36 -2.85 7.53
C ARG A 100 -0.90 -3.61 8.74
N ILE A 101 -0.06 -4.50 9.28
CA ILE A 101 -0.39 -5.31 10.46
C ILE A 101 -0.16 -4.52 11.75
N PRO A 102 -0.99 -4.72 12.78
CA PRO A 102 -2.16 -5.61 12.81
C PRO A 102 -3.45 -4.98 12.25
N ASP A 103 -3.46 -3.67 12.03
CA ASP A 103 -4.67 -2.86 11.82
C ASP A 103 -5.54 -3.30 10.64
N GLU A 104 -4.93 -3.84 9.59
CA GLU A 104 -5.64 -4.25 8.37
C GLU A 104 -6.07 -5.73 8.35
N PHE A 105 -5.75 -6.52 9.38
CA PHE A 105 -6.14 -7.94 9.39
C PHE A 105 -7.66 -8.14 9.30
N GLU A 106 -8.43 -7.35 10.06
CA GLU A 106 -9.90 -7.41 10.05
C GLU A 106 -10.49 -7.01 8.70
N ARG A 107 -9.93 -5.95 8.09
CA ARG A 107 -10.36 -5.48 6.77
C ARG A 107 -10.27 -6.57 5.70
N PHE A 108 -9.25 -7.42 5.80
CA PHE A 108 -9.00 -8.51 4.86
C PHE A 108 -9.43 -9.89 5.37
N ARG A 109 -10.30 -9.93 6.39
CA ARG A 109 -10.83 -11.18 6.94
C ARG A 109 -11.48 -12.03 5.85
N GLY A 110 -11.22 -13.33 5.90
CA GLY A 110 -11.73 -14.29 4.90
C GLY A 110 -10.98 -14.29 3.56
N ARG A 111 -9.99 -13.40 3.36
CA ARG A 111 -9.17 -13.38 2.14
C ARG A 111 -7.90 -14.21 2.30
N ALA A 112 -7.46 -14.80 1.19
CA ALA A 112 -6.19 -15.50 1.14
C ALA A 112 -5.06 -14.48 1.21
N LEU A 113 -4.09 -14.77 2.06
CA LEU A 113 -2.89 -13.98 2.30
C LEU A 113 -1.66 -14.76 1.87
N LYS A 114 -0.63 -14.05 1.43
CA LYS A 114 0.73 -14.56 1.29
C LYS A 114 1.55 -14.00 2.44
N ILE A 115 1.94 -14.87 3.37
CA ILE A 115 2.63 -14.51 4.61
C ILE A 115 4.11 -14.87 4.47
N ARG A 116 4.98 -13.89 4.62
CA ARG A 116 6.43 -14.09 4.76
C ARG A 116 6.79 -13.94 6.23
N TYR A 117 7.46 -14.94 6.79
CA TYR A 117 7.84 -14.93 8.21
C TYR A 117 9.25 -15.50 8.42
N ARG A 118 9.86 -15.12 9.53
CA ARG A 118 11.17 -15.59 9.98
C ARG A 118 10.99 -16.73 10.98
N THR A 119 11.72 -17.82 10.78
CA THR A 119 11.76 -18.95 11.71
C THR A 119 12.88 -18.79 12.74
N ASN A 120 12.91 -19.65 13.76
CA ASN A 120 13.90 -19.61 14.84
C ASN A 120 15.35 -19.79 14.36
N ASP A 121 15.56 -20.44 13.23
CA ASP A 121 16.85 -20.59 12.53
C ASP A 121 17.14 -19.43 11.56
N GLU A 122 16.46 -18.29 11.71
CA GLU A 122 16.55 -17.08 10.88
C GLU A 122 16.19 -17.24 9.39
N THR A 123 15.71 -18.42 8.99
CA THR A 123 15.24 -18.69 7.64
C THR A 123 13.94 -17.94 7.34
N ILE A 124 13.82 -17.37 6.14
CA ILE A 124 12.56 -16.79 5.66
C ILE A 124 11.71 -17.86 4.99
N ARG A 125 10.48 -18.03 5.45
CA ARG A 125 9.48 -18.93 4.87
C ARG A 125 8.30 -18.16 4.31
N VAL A 126 7.57 -18.83 3.42
CA VAL A 126 6.35 -18.31 2.80
C VAL A 126 5.24 -19.32 2.99
N GLU A 127 4.14 -18.88 3.59
CA GLU A 127 2.91 -19.65 3.69
C GLU A 127 1.71 -18.87 3.17
N HIS A 128 0.65 -19.60 2.87
CA HIS A 128 -0.62 -19.00 2.49
C HIS A 128 -1.69 -19.37 3.50
N GLY A 129 -2.43 -18.38 3.97
CA GLY A 129 -3.43 -18.55 5.00
C GLY A 129 -4.52 -17.51 4.91
N ILE A 130 -5.61 -17.75 5.61
CA ILE A 130 -6.68 -16.78 5.84
C ILE A 130 -6.58 -16.37 7.30
N PHE A 131 -6.56 -15.06 7.58
CA PHE A 131 -6.53 -14.55 8.94
C PHE A 131 -7.75 -15.04 9.74
N ASP A 132 -7.51 -15.58 10.93
CA ASP A 132 -8.52 -16.07 11.85
C ASP A 132 -8.64 -15.18 13.10
N SER A 133 -7.55 -15.04 13.85
CA SER A 133 -7.52 -14.27 15.10
C SER A 133 -6.11 -13.78 15.44
N LEU A 134 -6.04 -12.74 16.27
CA LEU A 134 -4.81 -12.22 16.89
C LEU A 134 -5.06 -12.13 18.40
N GLU A 135 -4.30 -12.89 19.19
CA GLU A 135 -4.38 -12.95 20.65
C GLU A 135 -2.98 -12.86 21.23
N GLU A 136 -2.71 -11.89 22.10
CA GLU A 136 -1.42 -11.76 22.81
C GLU A 136 -0.17 -11.75 21.90
N GLY A 137 -0.28 -11.20 20.69
CA GLY A 137 0.81 -11.19 19.71
C GLY A 137 0.90 -12.44 18.84
N LEU A 138 0.10 -13.48 19.11
CA LEU A 138 0.03 -14.68 18.30
C LEU A 138 -1.07 -14.57 17.25
N VAL A 139 -0.70 -14.64 15.96
CA VAL A 139 -1.63 -14.62 14.84
C VAL A 139 -1.96 -16.04 14.41
N LYS A 140 -3.25 -16.39 14.39
CA LYS A 140 -3.76 -17.67 13.90
C LYS A 140 -4.24 -17.53 12.45
N PHE A 141 -3.89 -18.50 11.63
CA PHE A 141 -4.31 -18.57 10.23
C PHE A 141 -4.99 -19.91 9.94
N ILE A 142 -6.11 -19.85 9.24
CA ILE A 142 -6.68 -21.02 8.56
C ILE A 142 -5.79 -21.32 7.36
N GLY A 143 -5.35 -22.57 7.20
CA GLY A 143 -4.54 -22.97 6.07
C GLY A 143 -5.23 -22.68 4.73
N PHE A 144 -4.54 -22.01 3.81
CA PHE A 144 -5.02 -21.76 2.46
C PHE A 144 -4.13 -22.45 1.44
N LYS A 145 -4.74 -22.95 0.36
CA LYS A 145 -4.04 -23.68 -0.69
C LYS A 145 -4.17 -22.95 -2.03
N PRO A 146 -3.07 -22.40 -2.57
CA PRO A 146 -2.99 -21.96 -3.96
C PRO A 146 -3.42 -23.04 -4.96
N LYS A 147 -4.09 -22.68 -6.06
CA LYS A 147 -4.47 -23.65 -7.11
C LYS A 147 -3.25 -24.32 -7.75
N SER A 148 -2.11 -23.65 -7.77
CA SER A 148 -0.84 -24.14 -8.33
C SER A 148 -0.16 -25.28 -7.55
N GLN A 149 -0.57 -25.55 -6.30
CA GLN A 149 0.05 -26.59 -5.46
C GLN A 149 -0.69 -27.95 -5.53
N LYS A 150 0.06 -29.06 -5.33
CA LYS A 150 -0.48 -30.45 -5.31
C LYS A 150 -1.60 -30.62 -4.27
N LYS A 151 -2.48 -31.63 -4.46
CA LYS A 151 -3.67 -31.94 -3.62
C LYS A 151 -3.34 -32.37 -2.16
N VAL A 152 -2.66 -31.51 -1.40
CA VAL A 152 -2.50 -31.64 0.05
C VAL A 152 -3.42 -30.62 0.70
N LYS A 153 -4.18 -31.03 1.72
CA LYS A 153 -5.04 -30.14 2.49
C LYS A 153 -4.14 -29.22 3.33
N PRO A 154 -4.28 -27.89 3.24
CA PRO A 154 -3.47 -26.98 4.03
C PRO A 154 -3.91 -27.08 5.50
N ASN A 155 -2.94 -27.18 6.40
CA ASN A 155 -3.21 -27.20 7.84
C ASN A 155 -3.26 -25.75 8.38
N PRO A 156 -4.08 -25.48 9.41
CA PRO A 156 -3.96 -24.24 10.17
C PRO A 156 -2.57 -24.11 10.79
N PHE A 157 -2.12 -22.86 10.95
CA PHE A 157 -0.82 -22.53 11.53
C PHE A 157 -0.91 -21.24 12.34
N GLN A 158 0.08 -21.01 13.19
CA GLN A 158 0.15 -19.83 14.05
C GLN A 158 1.56 -19.25 14.02
N LEU A 159 1.65 -17.91 14.08
CA LEU A 159 2.91 -17.17 14.02
C LEU A 159 2.89 -16.05 15.06
N GLU A 160 4.01 -15.85 15.75
CA GLU A 160 4.23 -14.60 16.50
C GLU A 160 4.20 -13.43 15.52
N LEU A 161 3.48 -12.37 15.85
CA LEU A 161 3.34 -11.16 15.04
C LEU A 161 4.73 -10.55 14.75
N SER A 162 5.66 -10.61 15.72
CA SER A 162 7.04 -10.15 15.57
C SER A 162 7.86 -10.95 14.56
N ASN A 163 7.44 -12.19 14.25
CA ASN A 163 8.13 -13.03 13.27
C ASN A 163 7.59 -12.82 11.86
N ILE A 164 6.44 -12.18 11.70
CA ILE A 164 5.87 -11.85 10.40
C ILE A 164 6.67 -10.69 9.82
N VAL A 165 7.28 -10.94 8.67
CA VAL A 165 8.13 -9.97 7.96
C VAL A 165 7.32 -9.14 6.98
N LYS A 166 6.35 -9.76 6.30
CA LYS A 166 5.53 -9.13 5.27
C LYS A 166 4.27 -9.95 5.02
N ILE A 167 3.14 -9.27 4.81
CA ILE A 167 1.89 -9.90 4.37
C ILE A 167 1.36 -9.15 3.15
N ASN A 168 0.88 -9.89 2.16
CA ASN A 168 0.16 -9.36 1.02
C ASN A 168 -1.14 -10.12 0.81
N LEU A 169 -2.11 -9.52 0.11
CA LEU A 169 -3.22 -10.30 -0.45
C LEU A 169 -2.67 -11.31 -1.46
N TYR A 170 -3.21 -12.52 -1.43
CA TYR A 170 -2.94 -13.52 -2.44
C TYR A 170 -4.04 -13.50 -3.49
N LEU A 171 -3.69 -13.14 -4.72
CA LEU A 171 -4.56 -13.30 -5.89
C LEU A 171 -4.16 -14.55 -6.66
N ASP A 172 -5.16 -15.35 -6.99
CA ASP A 172 -5.04 -16.52 -7.83
C ASP A 172 -5.40 -16.12 -9.26
N VAL A 173 -4.44 -15.45 -9.91
CA VAL A 173 -4.50 -15.03 -11.33
C VAL A 173 -3.97 -16.11 -12.26
#